data_AF-A0A2D7W5R6-F1
#
_entry.id   AF-A0A2D7W5R6-F1
#
_cell.length_a   1.000
_cell.length_b   1.000
_cell.length_c   1.000
_cell.angle_alpha   90.00
_cell.angle_beta   90.00
_cell.angle_gamma   90.00
#
_symmetry.space_group_name_H-M   'P 1'
#
loop_
_entity.id
_entity.type
_entity.pdbx_description
1 polymer ?
#
loop_
_entity_poly.entity_id
_entity_poly.type
_entity_poly.pdbx_seq_one_letter_code
_entity_poly.pdbx_strand_id
1 'polypeptide(L)'
;YKSAISVWKGLLNNSPKSPEIWRGMAQTLDSAGFNDKAVECRKKAEQLESDYEIIEVEINENLEEDDLLIIPDKLENSNNNDNRDGNINSIIEWYNKGINFTQEGSYEQAVTCFEKVIGGCPREEIEIRVNAHNGRGNALFLNTRYAEAILAYHTAIELSPENVTGKSLYNMGTSYAALELFNDALKCFSQSKILGLDKDEIDNCEKQISRCRILLREQEKRQK
;
A
#
# COMPACT_ATOMS: atom_id res chain seq x y z
N TYR A 1 -7.03 -13.42 -12.39
CA TYR A 1 -8.22 -12.71 -11.85
C TYR A 1 -8.72 -13.24 -10.50
N LYS A 2 -9.08 -14.52 -10.34
CA LYS A 2 -9.60 -15.04 -9.05
C LYS A 2 -8.70 -14.77 -7.84
N SER A 3 -7.38 -14.96 -7.98
CA SER A 3 -6.40 -14.63 -6.92
C SER A 3 -6.45 -13.14 -6.55
N ALA A 4 -6.33 -12.24 -7.53
CA ALA A 4 -6.40 -10.79 -7.30
C ALA A 4 -7.72 -10.34 -6.65
N ILE A 5 -8.87 -10.90 -7.06
CA ILE A 5 -10.17 -10.63 -6.40
C ILE A 5 -10.14 -11.03 -4.92
N SER A 6 -9.53 -12.18 -4.59
CA SER A 6 -9.37 -12.61 -3.19
C SER A 6 -8.48 -11.66 -2.39
N VAL A 7 -7.43 -11.13 -3.02
CA VAL A 7 -6.49 -10.17 -2.40
C VAL A 7 -7.22 -8.86 -2.07
N TRP A 8 -7.93 -8.28 -3.05
CA TRP A 8 -8.71 -7.05 -2.85
C TRP A 8 -9.83 -7.22 -1.82
N LYS A 9 -10.49 -8.38 -1.77
CA LYS A 9 -11.45 -8.68 -0.70
C LYS A 9 -10.79 -8.71 0.69
N GLY A 10 -9.60 -9.30 0.80
CA GLY A 10 -8.84 -9.28 2.05
C GLY A 10 -8.50 -7.85 2.49
N LEU A 11 -8.09 -7.01 1.55
CA LEU A 11 -7.86 -5.58 1.79
C LEU A 11 -9.11 -4.87 2.30
N LEU A 12 -10.27 -5.09 1.67
CA LEU A 12 -11.53 -4.47 2.09
C LEU A 12 -11.98 -4.90 3.48
N ASN A 13 -11.62 -6.11 3.93
CA ASN A 13 -11.94 -6.54 5.30
C ASN A 13 -11.14 -5.75 6.35
N ASN A 14 -9.90 -5.36 6.04
CA ASN A 14 -9.05 -4.62 6.95
C ASN A 14 -9.29 -3.10 6.84
N SER A 15 -9.45 -2.60 5.62
CA SER A 15 -9.57 -1.17 5.30
C SER A 15 -10.79 -0.88 4.41
N PRO A 16 -12.02 -1.07 4.93
CA PRO A 16 -13.26 -0.95 4.15
C PRO A 16 -13.55 0.49 3.70
N LYS A 17 -12.88 1.47 4.30
CA LYS A 17 -13.07 2.90 4.01
C LYS A 17 -12.06 3.49 3.05
N SER A 18 -11.11 2.71 2.52
CA SER A 18 -10.12 3.21 1.55
C SER A 18 -10.69 3.19 0.12
N PRO A 19 -10.82 4.36 -0.53
CA PRO A 19 -11.25 4.43 -1.92
C PRO A 19 -10.31 3.70 -2.90
N GLU A 20 -9.02 3.72 -2.63
CA GLU A 20 -7.96 3.09 -3.45
C GLU A 20 -8.20 1.58 -3.59
N ILE A 21 -8.57 0.94 -2.47
CA ILE A 21 -8.84 -0.50 -2.43
C ILE A 21 -10.11 -0.83 -3.24
N TRP A 22 -11.16 -0.03 -3.10
CA TRP A 22 -12.40 -0.21 -3.87
C TRP A 22 -12.18 -0.04 -5.38
N ARG A 23 -11.34 0.93 -5.81
CA ARG A 23 -10.94 1.08 -7.22
C ARG A 23 -10.18 -0.13 -7.75
N GLY A 24 -9.19 -0.61 -7.00
CA GLY A 24 -8.42 -1.80 -7.40
C GLY A 24 -9.29 -3.05 -7.55
N MET A 25 -10.24 -3.24 -6.63
CA MET A 25 -11.26 -4.30 -6.72
C MET A 25 -12.12 -4.14 -7.98
N ALA A 26 -12.61 -2.91 -8.24
CA ALA A 26 -13.46 -2.63 -9.39
C ALA A 26 -12.76 -2.97 -10.71
N GLN A 27 -11.53 -2.52 -10.90
CA GLN A 27 -10.77 -2.76 -12.13
C GLN A 27 -10.45 -4.25 -12.32
N THR A 28 -10.18 -4.96 -11.23
CA THR A 28 -9.98 -6.41 -11.27
C THR A 28 -11.27 -7.14 -11.64
N LEU A 29 -12.43 -6.70 -11.15
CA LEU A 29 -13.74 -7.25 -11.50
C LEU A 29 -14.12 -6.98 -12.95
N ASP A 30 -13.85 -5.78 -13.45
CA ASP A 30 -14.06 -5.37 -14.85
C ASP A 30 -13.23 -6.26 -15.78
N SER A 31 -11.93 -6.42 -15.47
CA SER A 31 -11.02 -7.30 -16.21
C SER A 31 -11.41 -8.78 -16.14
N ALA A 32 -12.16 -9.18 -15.11
CA ALA A 32 -12.68 -10.52 -14.93
C ALA A 32 -14.07 -10.74 -15.58
N GLY A 33 -14.66 -9.69 -16.18
CA GLY A 33 -15.98 -9.71 -16.83
C GLY A 33 -17.18 -9.54 -15.89
N PHE A 34 -16.95 -9.16 -14.63
CA PHE A 34 -18.02 -8.93 -13.65
C PHE A 34 -18.41 -7.44 -13.59
N ASN A 35 -18.88 -6.90 -14.71
CA ASN A 35 -19.06 -5.45 -14.92
C ASN A 35 -20.03 -4.81 -13.91
N ASP A 36 -21.14 -5.48 -13.56
CA ASP A 36 -22.13 -4.93 -12.62
C ASP A 36 -21.51 -4.68 -11.24
N LYS A 37 -20.76 -5.67 -10.74
CA LYS A 37 -20.06 -5.57 -9.44
C LYS A 37 -18.91 -4.56 -9.51
N ALA A 38 -18.26 -4.42 -10.66
CA ALA A 38 -17.24 -3.40 -10.85
C ALA A 38 -17.82 -1.98 -10.75
N VAL A 39 -19.02 -1.76 -11.32
CA VAL A 39 -19.74 -0.47 -11.19
C VAL A 39 -20.12 -0.18 -9.74
N GLU A 40 -20.60 -1.17 -8.99
CA GLU A 40 -20.89 -1.00 -7.56
C GLU A 40 -19.64 -0.59 -6.76
N CYS A 41 -18.51 -1.26 -7.03
CA CYS A 41 -17.24 -0.93 -6.37
C CYS A 41 -16.74 0.47 -6.74
N ARG A 42 -16.87 0.90 -8.01
CA ARG A 42 -16.53 2.27 -8.45
C ARG A 42 -17.36 3.32 -7.72
N LYS A 43 -18.69 3.14 -7.69
CA LYS A 43 -19.60 4.03 -6.95
C LYS A 43 -19.24 4.13 -5.48
N LYS A 44 -18.84 3.01 -4.86
CA LYS A 44 -18.44 3.01 -3.45
C LYS A 44 -17.14 3.79 -3.22
N ALA A 45 -16.17 3.66 -4.12
CA ALA A 45 -14.94 4.45 -4.07
C ALA A 45 -15.21 5.95 -4.18
N GLU A 46 -16.02 6.35 -5.17
CA GLU A 46 -16.42 7.75 -5.40
C GLU A 46 -17.14 8.35 -4.18
N GLN A 47 -18.05 7.60 -3.57
CA GLN A 47 -18.73 8.03 -2.34
C GLN A 47 -17.73 8.30 -1.21
N LEU A 48 -16.79 7.38 -0.98
CA LEU A 48 -15.81 7.52 0.09
C LEU A 48 -14.84 8.69 -0.14
N GLU A 49 -14.51 9.01 -1.40
CA GLU A 49 -13.70 10.20 -1.72
C GLU A 49 -14.46 11.50 -1.47
N SER A 50 -15.72 11.58 -1.91
CA SER A 50 -16.56 12.75 -1.65
C SER A 50 -16.75 12.97 -0.15
N ASP A 51 -16.94 11.90 0.63
CA ASP A 51 -17.06 11.98 2.08
C ASP A 51 -15.76 12.51 2.73
N TYR A 52 -14.59 12.17 2.17
CA TYR A 52 -13.29 12.63 2.66
C TYR A 52 -13.02 14.11 2.31
N GLU A 53 -13.33 14.54 1.08
CA GLU A 53 -13.17 15.93 0.65
C GLU A 53 -14.04 16.89 1.49
N ILE A 54 -15.27 16.48 1.86
CA ILE A 54 -16.15 17.29 2.73
C ILE A 54 -15.50 17.50 4.11
N ILE A 55 -14.94 16.43 4.69
CA ILE A 55 -14.26 16.50 6.00
C ILE A 55 -13.02 17.40 5.92
N GLU A 56 -12.25 17.33 4.84
CA GLU A 56 -11.05 18.15 4.66
C GLU A 56 -11.39 19.66 4.50
N VAL A 57 -12.50 19.99 3.83
CA VAL A 57 -12.99 21.39 3.75
C VAL A 57 -13.48 21.88 5.11
N GLU A 58 -14.23 21.06 5.86
CA GLU A 58 -14.71 21.42 7.21
C GLU A 58 -13.57 21.61 8.22
N ILE A 59 -12.47 20.86 8.08
CA ILE A 59 -11.27 21.03 8.91
C ILE A 59 -10.49 22.29 8.49
N ASN A 60 -10.34 22.52 7.18
CA ASN A 60 -9.60 23.68 6.65
C ASN A 60 -10.30 25.02 6.91
N GLU A 61 -11.62 25.07 7.04
CA GLU A 61 -12.33 26.29 7.44
C GLU A 61 -12.20 26.62 8.94
N ASN A 62 -11.68 25.69 9.76
CA ASN A 62 -11.66 25.80 11.22
C ASN A 62 -10.25 25.87 11.88
N LEU A 63 -9.17 26.00 11.10
CA LEU A 63 -7.80 26.05 11.64
C LEU A 63 -7.17 27.44 11.48
N GLU A 64 -6.97 28.14 12.60
CA GLU A 64 -5.94 29.19 12.72
C GLU A 64 -4.55 28.50 12.64
N GLU A 65 -3.58 29.16 11.99
CA GLU A 65 -2.28 28.61 11.50
C GLU A 65 -1.36 27.92 12.53
N ASP A 66 -1.72 27.81 13.82
CA ASP A 66 -0.88 27.23 14.88
C ASP A 66 -1.32 25.84 15.39
N ASP A 67 -2.46 25.29 14.93
CA ASP A 67 -3.03 24.03 15.48
C ASP A 67 -2.82 22.78 14.60
N LEU A 68 -1.76 22.73 13.79
CA LEU A 68 -1.44 21.58 12.94
C LEU A 68 -0.69 20.47 13.70
N LEU A 69 -1.35 19.84 14.69
CA LEU A 69 -0.90 18.55 15.23
C LEU A 69 -2.04 17.75 15.88
N ILE A 70 -2.98 17.24 15.08
CA ILE A 70 -3.92 16.19 15.54
C ILE A 70 -3.96 15.06 14.50
N ILE A 71 -3.03 14.12 14.63
CA ILE A 71 -3.26 12.75 14.15
C ILE A 71 -4.12 12.08 15.24
N PRO A 72 -5.31 11.55 14.93
CA PRO A 72 -6.16 10.94 15.94
C PRO A 72 -5.45 9.79 16.63
N ASP A 73 -5.18 10.03 17.91
CA ASP A 73 -4.72 9.06 18.88
C ASP A 73 -5.74 7.91 18.95
N LYS A 74 -5.40 6.79 18.31
CA LYS A 74 -5.97 5.48 18.62
C LYS A 74 -4.88 4.56 19.11
N LEU A 75 -4.26 4.98 20.22
CA LEU A 75 -3.64 4.08 21.16
C LEU A 75 -4.73 3.31 21.95
N GLU A 76 -5.43 2.38 21.30
CA GLU A 76 -6.18 1.36 22.06
C GLU A 76 -5.26 0.20 22.42
N ASN A 77 -4.64 0.42 23.57
CA ASN A 77 -4.02 -0.53 24.46
C ASN A 77 -4.94 -1.76 24.68
N SER A 78 -4.64 -2.87 24.03
CA SER A 78 -5.17 -4.18 24.40
C SER A 78 -4.02 -5.07 24.83
N ASN A 79 -3.66 -4.94 26.12
CA ASN A 79 -2.88 -5.91 26.87
C ASN A 79 -3.54 -7.30 26.74
N ASN A 80 -3.05 -8.10 25.80
CA ASN A 80 -3.22 -9.54 25.81
C ASN A 80 -1.81 -10.13 25.74
N ASN A 81 -1.29 -10.47 26.92
CA ASN A 81 -0.12 -11.30 27.13
C ASN A 81 -0.37 -12.69 26.51
N ASP A 82 -0.28 -12.79 25.18
CA ASP A 82 -0.07 -14.06 24.51
C ASP A 82 1.45 -14.26 24.48
N ASN A 83 1.93 -15.07 25.42
CA ASN A 83 3.29 -15.62 25.45
C ASN A 83 3.61 -16.31 24.12
N ARG A 84 4.06 -15.53 23.14
CA ARG A 84 4.74 -16.00 21.95
C ARG A 84 6.14 -15.45 22.03
N ASP A 85 6.95 -16.10 22.87
CA ASP A 85 8.41 -16.04 22.82
C ASP A 85 8.88 -16.67 21.49
N GLY A 86 8.47 -16.07 20.37
CA GLY A 86 9.14 -16.25 19.10
C GLY A 86 10.54 -15.69 19.30
N ASN A 87 11.54 -16.57 19.38
CA ASN A 87 12.93 -16.19 19.57
C ASN A 87 13.27 -15.07 18.57
N ILE A 88 13.43 -13.84 19.07
CA ILE A 88 13.66 -12.65 18.24
C ILE A 88 14.84 -12.83 17.28
N ASN A 89 15.83 -13.63 17.69
CA ASN A 89 16.96 -13.99 16.82
C ASN A 89 16.52 -14.81 15.61
N SER A 90 15.56 -15.71 15.76
CA SER A 90 14.99 -16.47 14.65
C SER A 90 14.18 -15.59 13.70
N ILE A 91 13.45 -14.60 14.24
CA ILE A 91 12.71 -13.62 13.43
C ILE A 91 13.68 -12.78 12.60
N ILE A 92 14.73 -12.25 13.22
CA ILE A 92 15.79 -11.49 12.53
C ILE A 92 16.49 -12.36 11.48
N GLU A 93 16.74 -13.64 11.75
CA GLU A 93 17.33 -14.56 10.78
C GLU A 93 16.43 -14.75 9.56
N TRP A 94 15.12 -14.95 9.75
CA TRP A 94 14.16 -15.05 8.65
C TRP A 94 14.08 -13.75 7.85
N TYR A 95 14.12 -12.60 8.51
CA TYR A 95 14.14 -11.30 7.85
C TYR A 95 15.37 -11.14 6.95
N ASN A 96 16.56 -11.44 7.47
CA ASN A 96 17.81 -11.37 6.72
C ASN A 96 17.83 -12.36 5.54
N LYS A 97 17.30 -13.58 5.73
CA LYS A 97 17.12 -14.53 4.62
C LYS A 97 16.19 -13.98 3.54
N GLY A 98 15.11 -13.32 3.93
CA GLY A 98 14.19 -12.68 2.99
C GLY A 98 14.88 -11.61 2.14
N ILE A 99 15.73 -10.77 2.76
CA ILE A 99 16.53 -9.78 2.05
C ILE A 99 17.48 -10.46 1.06
N ASN A 100 18.24 -11.46 1.50
CA ASN A 100 19.21 -12.17 0.65
C ASN A 100 18.52 -12.82 -0.56
N PHE A 101 17.40 -13.53 -0.34
CA PHE A 101 16.63 -14.12 -1.44
C PHE A 101 16.08 -13.08 -2.41
N THR A 102 15.72 -11.88 -1.92
CA THR A 102 15.28 -10.78 -2.78
C THR A 102 16.43 -10.31 -3.68
N GLN A 103 17.64 -10.19 -3.13
CA GLN A 103 18.84 -9.79 -3.88
C GLN A 103 19.28 -10.86 -4.89
N GLU A 104 19.08 -12.14 -4.57
CA GLU A 104 19.38 -13.28 -5.45
C GLU A 104 18.33 -13.49 -6.55
N GLY A 105 17.22 -12.75 -6.53
CA GLY A 105 16.12 -12.92 -7.48
C GLY A 105 15.15 -14.06 -7.16
N SER A 106 15.32 -14.72 -6.00
CA SER A 106 14.47 -15.82 -5.54
C SER A 106 13.23 -15.29 -4.79
N TYR A 107 12.38 -14.58 -5.52
CA TYR A 107 11.32 -13.75 -4.91
C TYR A 107 10.27 -14.54 -4.12
N GLU A 108 9.83 -15.72 -4.55
CA GLU A 108 8.89 -16.56 -3.80
C GLU A 108 9.46 -17.01 -2.44
N GLN A 109 10.75 -17.34 -2.41
CA GLN A 109 11.43 -17.73 -1.19
C GLN A 109 11.56 -16.52 -0.25
N ALA A 110 11.85 -15.34 -0.81
CA ALA A 110 11.84 -14.09 -0.05
C ALA A 110 10.48 -13.82 0.60
N VAL A 111 9.39 -13.92 -0.18
CA VAL A 111 8.01 -13.75 0.33
C VAL A 111 7.73 -14.72 1.46
N THR A 112 8.10 -16.00 1.31
CA THR A 112 7.92 -17.02 2.35
C THR A 112 8.69 -16.67 3.63
N CYS A 113 9.90 -16.11 3.51
CA CYS A 113 10.69 -15.68 4.66
C CYS A 113 10.04 -14.50 5.39
N PHE A 114 9.57 -13.48 4.66
CA PHE A 114 8.88 -12.34 5.26
C PHE A 114 7.53 -12.75 5.89
N GLU A 115 6.80 -13.71 5.33
CA GLU A 115 5.58 -14.25 5.94
C GLU A 115 5.85 -14.97 7.27
N LYS A 116 7.00 -15.64 7.40
CA LYS A 116 7.43 -16.21 8.70
C LYS A 116 7.74 -15.12 9.73
N VAL A 117 8.34 -14.00 9.30
CA VAL A 117 8.54 -12.84 10.18
C VAL A 117 7.19 -12.30 10.66
N ILE A 118 6.27 -12.03 9.72
CA ILE A 118 4.94 -11.47 10.02
C ILE A 118 4.14 -12.40 10.96
N GLY A 119 4.18 -13.71 10.73
CA GLY A 119 3.42 -14.68 11.52
C GLY A 119 4.03 -15.03 12.88
N GLY A 120 5.36 -14.86 13.03
CA GLY A 120 6.10 -15.21 14.24
C GLY A 120 6.43 -14.03 15.15
N CYS A 121 6.31 -12.80 14.66
CA CYS A 121 6.71 -11.61 15.40
C CYS A 121 5.66 -11.19 16.45
N PRO A 122 6.09 -10.83 17.69
CA PRO A 122 5.22 -10.21 18.69
C PRO A 122 4.52 -8.96 18.14
N ARG A 123 3.34 -8.63 18.66
CA ARG A 123 2.54 -7.53 18.12
C ARG A 123 3.16 -6.16 18.40
N GLU A 124 3.88 -6.09 19.52
CA GLU A 124 4.54 -4.90 20.08
C GLU A 124 5.77 -4.50 19.24
N GLU A 125 6.35 -5.45 18.50
CA GLU A 125 7.51 -5.26 17.63
C GLU A 125 7.08 -4.66 16.28
N ILE A 126 6.59 -3.41 16.32
CA ILE A 126 5.98 -2.74 15.16
C ILE A 126 7.01 -2.55 14.04
N GLU A 127 8.23 -2.13 14.34
CA GLU A 127 9.25 -1.78 13.34
C GLU A 127 9.61 -2.97 12.45
N ILE A 128 9.92 -4.13 13.02
CA ILE A 128 10.27 -5.31 12.24
C ILE A 128 9.08 -5.85 11.44
N ARG A 129 7.85 -5.67 11.93
CA ARG A 129 6.63 -6.01 11.19
C ARG A 129 6.44 -5.10 9.98
N VAL A 130 6.61 -3.78 10.15
CA VAL A 130 6.58 -2.81 9.06
C VAL A 130 7.65 -3.15 8.02
N ASN A 131 8.88 -3.41 8.47
CA ASN A 131 10.00 -3.81 7.62
C ASN A 131 9.72 -5.12 6.86
N ALA A 132 9.12 -6.11 7.52
CA ALA A 132 8.75 -7.38 6.88
C ALA A 132 7.63 -7.21 5.85
N HIS A 133 6.63 -6.37 6.13
CA HIS A 133 5.58 -6.03 5.16
C HIS A 133 6.16 -5.27 3.96
N ASN A 134 7.05 -4.31 4.17
CA ASN A 134 7.78 -3.62 3.10
C ASN A 134 8.66 -4.58 2.28
N GLY A 135 9.41 -5.46 2.94
CA GLY A 135 10.23 -6.49 2.30
C GLY A 135 9.39 -7.45 1.45
N ARG A 136 8.26 -7.90 2.00
CA ARG A 136 7.28 -8.73 1.28
C ARG A 136 6.72 -7.99 0.06
N GLY A 137 6.36 -6.72 0.21
CA GLY A 137 5.91 -5.87 -0.89
C GLY A 137 6.94 -5.75 -2.01
N ASN A 138 8.20 -5.53 -1.65
CA ASN A 138 9.32 -5.44 -2.61
C ASN A 138 9.51 -6.75 -3.37
N ALA A 139 9.54 -7.88 -2.67
CA ALA A 139 9.67 -9.20 -3.30
C ALA A 139 8.49 -9.52 -4.24
N LEU A 140 7.25 -9.20 -3.82
CA LEU A 140 6.06 -9.38 -4.66
C LEU A 140 6.06 -8.47 -5.89
N PHE A 141 6.50 -7.23 -5.73
CA PHE A 141 6.66 -6.27 -6.83
C PHE A 141 7.66 -6.75 -7.87
N LEU A 142 8.86 -7.18 -7.43
CA LEU A 142 9.90 -7.74 -8.30
C LEU A 142 9.43 -9.03 -8.99
N ASN A 143 8.52 -9.76 -8.34
CA ASN A 143 7.85 -10.92 -8.91
C ASN A 143 6.58 -10.58 -9.71
N THR A 144 6.34 -9.31 -10.07
CA THR A 144 5.18 -8.84 -10.87
C THR A 144 3.80 -9.13 -10.27
N ARG A 145 3.73 -9.49 -8.98
CA ARG A 145 2.48 -9.75 -8.24
C ARG A 145 1.93 -8.44 -7.64
N TYR A 146 1.60 -7.50 -8.52
CA TYR A 146 1.33 -6.09 -8.15
C TYR A 146 0.20 -5.90 -7.13
N ALA A 147 -0.92 -6.60 -7.27
CA ALA A 147 -2.04 -6.46 -6.32
C ALA A 147 -1.65 -6.92 -4.89
N GLU A 148 -0.84 -7.97 -4.78
CA GLU A 148 -0.36 -8.48 -3.50
C GLU A 148 0.74 -7.59 -2.90
N ALA A 149 1.57 -7.00 -3.76
CA ALA A 149 2.56 -6.01 -3.36
C ALA A 149 1.88 -4.78 -2.75
N ILE A 150 0.86 -4.23 -3.42
CA ILE A 150 0.03 -3.12 -2.91
C ILE A 150 -0.54 -3.45 -1.54
N LEU A 151 -1.06 -4.67 -1.33
CA LEU A 151 -1.56 -5.07 -0.01
C LEU A 151 -0.47 -5.07 1.06
N ALA A 152 0.72 -5.59 0.73
CA ALA A 152 1.82 -5.60 1.68
C ALA A 152 2.25 -4.18 2.08
N TYR A 153 2.34 -3.25 1.12
CA TYR A 153 2.68 -1.85 1.39
C TYR A 153 1.61 -1.12 2.20
N HIS A 154 0.32 -1.29 1.87
CA HIS A 154 -0.76 -0.70 2.68
C HIS A 154 -0.71 -1.20 4.11
N THR A 155 -0.48 -2.49 4.31
CA THR A 155 -0.36 -3.03 5.67
C THR A 155 0.83 -2.40 6.41
N ALA A 156 1.96 -2.14 5.73
CA ALA A 156 3.08 -1.44 6.34
C ALA A 156 2.71 0.02 6.74
N ILE A 157 2.01 0.75 5.87
CA ILE A 157 1.52 2.10 6.12
C ILE A 157 0.54 2.13 7.29
N GLU A 158 -0.41 1.19 7.35
CA GLU A 158 -1.40 1.11 8.43
C GLU A 158 -0.77 0.81 9.79
N LEU A 159 0.33 0.06 9.82
CA LEU A 159 1.03 -0.27 11.07
C LEU A 159 1.81 0.92 11.63
N SER A 160 2.45 1.70 10.75
CA SER A 160 3.26 2.84 11.16
C SER A 160 3.59 3.68 9.91
N PRO A 161 2.81 4.73 9.64
CA PRO A 161 3.05 5.62 8.49
C PRO A 161 4.45 6.24 8.49
N GLU A 162 4.98 6.56 9.68
CA GLU A 162 6.29 7.19 9.88
C GLU A 162 7.48 6.28 9.53
N ASN A 163 7.29 4.96 9.54
CA ASN A 163 8.31 3.98 9.22
C ASN A 163 8.30 3.55 7.74
N VAL A 164 7.45 4.17 6.90
CA VAL A 164 7.39 3.89 5.47
C VAL A 164 8.36 4.79 4.71
N THR A 165 9.19 4.16 3.87
CA THR A 165 10.21 4.87 3.08
C THR A 165 9.68 5.35 1.74
N GLY A 166 10.29 6.40 1.18
CA GLY A 166 10.01 6.84 -0.19
C GLY A 166 10.14 5.70 -1.20
N LYS A 167 11.16 4.83 -1.07
CA LYS A 167 11.37 3.69 -1.96
C LYS A 167 10.20 2.68 -1.95
N SER A 168 9.62 2.41 -0.78
CA SER A 168 8.42 1.58 -0.66
C SER A 168 7.24 2.20 -1.43
N LEU A 169 7.03 3.51 -1.27
CA LEU A 169 5.96 4.24 -1.98
C LEU A 169 6.20 4.31 -3.49
N TYR A 170 7.44 4.45 -3.94
CA TYR A 170 7.79 4.37 -5.36
C TYR A 170 7.41 3.01 -5.96
N ASN A 171 7.76 1.91 -5.27
CA ASN A 171 7.41 0.56 -5.72
C ASN A 171 5.90 0.31 -5.67
N MET A 172 5.20 0.84 -4.65
CA MET A 172 3.75 0.81 -4.57
C MET A 172 3.11 1.57 -5.74
N GLY A 173 3.58 2.79 -6.04
CA GLY A 173 3.12 3.58 -7.17
C GLY A 173 3.35 2.89 -8.51
N THR A 174 4.50 2.23 -8.67
CA THR A 174 4.78 1.42 -9.86
C THR A 174 3.83 0.22 -9.97
N SER A 175 3.50 -0.41 -8.85
CA SER A 175 2.54 -1.51 -8.80
C SER A 175 1.13 -1.03 -9.18
N TYR A 176 0.71 0.14 -8.69
CA TYR A 176 -0.56 0.78 -9.09
C TYR A 176 -0.58 1.10 -10.59
N ALA A 177 0.49 1.69 -11.12
CA ALA A 177 0.59 2.03 -12.54
C ALA A 177 0.54 0.77 -13.43
N ALA A 178 1.12 -0.35 -12.98
CA ALA A 178 1.06 -1.62 -13.69
C ALA A 178 -0.35 -2.23 -13.72
N LEU A 179 -1.21 -1.86 -12.77
CA LEU A 179 -2.63 -2.21 -12.76
C LEU A 179 -3.51 -1.14 -13.43
N GLU A 180 -2.91 -0.15 -14.09
CA GLU A 180 -3.60 1.00 -14.71
C GLU A 180 -4.46 1.83 -13.73
N LEU A 181 -4.09 1.81 -12.45
CA LEU A 181 -4.66 2.65 -11.39
C LEU A 181 -3.83 3.94 -11.30
N PHE A 182 -3.86 4.76 -12.37
CA PHE A 182 -2.91 5.87 -12.53
C PHE A 182 -3.09 6.99 -11.50
N ASN A 183 -4.31 7.26 -11.01
CA ASN A 183 -4.53 8.24 -9.96
C ASN A 183 -3.82 7.84 -8.66
N ASP A 184 -3.94 6.58 -8.26
CA ASP A 184 -3.29 6.06 -7.05
C ASP A 184 -1.77 6.01 -7.20
N ALA A 185 -1.29 5.66 -8.40
CA ALA A 185 0.14 5.74 -8.72
C ALA A 185 0.70 7.16 -8.58
N LEU A 186 -0.04 8.18 -9.04
CA LEU A 186 0.35 9.58 -8.94
C LEU A 186 0.46 10.06 -7.48
N LYS A 187 -0.49 9.66 -6.62
CA LYS A 187 -0.43 9.94 -5.18
C LYS A 187 0.85 9.34 -4.57
N CYS A 188 1.12 8.07 -4.86
CA CYS A 188 2.30 7.36 -4.35
C CYS A 188 3.62 8.01 -4.79
N PHE A 189 3.78 8.33 -6.08
CA PHE A 189 5.01 8.95 -6.58
C PHE A 189 5.21 10.36 -6.02
N SER A 190 4.12 11.13 -5.83
CA SER A 190 4.20 12.45 -5.23
C SER A 190 4.66 12.39 -3.77
N GLN A 191 4.11 11.47 -2.98
CA GLN A 191 4.51 11.23 -1.60
C GLN A 191 5.93 10.66 -1.50
N SER A 192 6.31 9.77 -2.42
CA SER A 192 7.65 9.21 -2.49
C SER A 192 8.73 10.30 -2.60
N LYS A 193 8.50 11.32 -3.45
CA LYS A 193 9.47 12.42 -3.68
C LYS A 193 9.83 13.22 -2.43
N ILE A 194 8.91 13.33 -1.48
CA ILE A 194 9.09 14.15 -0.27
C ILE A 194 9.71 13.34 0.88
N LEU A 195 9.90 12.02 0.72
CA LEU A 195 10.37 11.10 1.77
C LEU A 195 11.81 10.64 1.55
N GLY A 196 12.74 11.59 1.63
CA GLY A 196 14.17 11.31 1.79
C GLY A 196 14.86 10.60 0.63
N LEU A 197 14.27 10.63 -0.57
CA LEU A 197 14.88 10.10 -1.79
C LEU A 197 16.07 10.95 -2.24
N ASP A 198 17.04 10.31 -2.90
CA ASP A 198 18.12 11.03 -3.56
C ASP A 198 17.64 11.76 -4.83
N LYS A 199 18.52 12.60 -5.40
CA LYS A 199 18.16 13.41 -6.57
C LYS A 199 17.77 12.55 -7.79
N ASP A 200 18.46 11.45 -8.03
CA ASP A 200 18.21 10.59 -9.19
C ASP A 200 16.88 9.82 -9.01
N GLU A 201 16.59 9.40 -7.78
CA GLU A 201 15.31 8.78 -7.39
C GLU A 201 14.14 9.77 -7.51
N ILE A 202 14.33 11.04 -7.13
CA ILE A 202 13.34 12.11 -7.32
C ILE A 202 13.08 12.33 -8.82
N ASP A 203 14.12 12.42 -9.65
CA ASP A 203 14.01 12.56 -11.10
C ASP A 203 13.24 11.38 -11.72
N ASN A 204 13.46 10.16 -11.22
CA ASN A 204 12.71 8.98 -11.64
C ASN A 204 11.23 9.09 -11.27
N CYS A 205 10.90 9.57 -10.07
CA CYS A 205 9.50 9.84 -9.69
C CYS A 205 8.84 10.84 -10.65
N GLU A 206 9.51 11.92 -11.03
CA GLU A 206 8.97 12.93 -11.94
C GLU A 206 8.67 12.38 -13.33
N LYS A 207 9.54 11.51 -13.84
CA LYS A 207 9.31 10.78 -15.10
C LYS A 207 8.08 9.89 -15.00
N GLN A 208 7.94 9.13 -13.90
CA GLN A 208 6.76 8.28 -13.70
C GLN A 208 5.47 9.09 -13.54
N ILE A 209 5.51 10.21 -12.83
CA ILE A 209 4.38 11.14 -12.71
C ILE A 209 3.95 11.65 -14.09
N SER A 210 4.91 12.11 -14.89
CA SER A 210 4.63 12.61 -16.24
C SER A 210 4.02 11.52 -17.13
N ARG A 211 4.55 10.29 -17.05
CA ARG A 211 4.01 9.13 -17.76
C ARG A 211 2.59 8.78 -17.32
N CYS A 212 2.33 8.71 -16.02
CA CYS A 212 1.01 8.37 -15.49
C CYS A 212 -0.04 9.42 -15.87
N ARG A 213 0.30 10.72 -15.89
CA ARG A 213 -0.61 11.78 -16.37
C ARG A 213 -1.02 11.60 -17.84
N ILE A 214 -0.09 11.20 -18.70
CA ILE A 214 -0.39 10.94 -20.11
C ILE A 214 -1.31 9.72 -20.23
N LEU A 215 -0.96 8.62 -19.56
CA LEU A 215 -1.75 7.39 -19.62
C LEU A 215 -3.17 7.57 -19.06
N LEU A 216 -3.32 8.33 -17.98
CA LEU A 216 -4.62 8.66 -17.41
C LEU A 216 -5.49 9.42 -18.42
N ARG A 217 -4.96 10.45 -19.08
CA ARG A 217 -5.70 11.18 -20.13
C ARG A 217 -6.12 10.28 -21.30
N GLU A 218 -5.27 9.33 -21.67
CA GLU A 218 -5.61 8.36 -22.72
C GLU A 218 -6.68 7.35 -22.25
N GLN A 219 -6.64 6.93 -20.98
CA GLN A 219 -7.65 6.06 -20.39
C GLN A 219 -9.03 6.76 -20.34
N GLU A 220 -9.08 8.03 -19.92
CA GLU A 220 -10.31 8.84 -19.90
C GLU A 220 -10.93 9.01 -21.30
N LYS A 221 -10.10 9.16 -22.34
CA LYS A 221 -10.59 9.23 -23.73
C LYS A 221 -11.22 7.93 -24.21
N ARG A 222 -10.70 6.76 -23.78
CA ARG A 222 -11.23 5.45 -24.16
C ARG A 222 -12.56 5.11 -23.48
N GLN A 223 -12.86 5.78 -22.37
CA GLN A 223 -14.07 5.57 -21.57
C GLN A 223 -15.23 6.49 -21.99
N LYS A 224 -15.00 7.44 -22.91
CA LYS A 224 -16.01 8.32 -23.52
C LYS A 224 -16.51 7.75 -24.85
#